data_AF-A0A3B0PPW9-F1
#
_entry.id   AF-A0A3B0PPW9-F1
#
_cell.length_a   1.000
_cell.length_b   1.000
_cell.length_c   1.000
_cell.angle_alpha   90.00
_cell.angle_beta   90.00
_cell.angle_gamma   90.00
#
_symmetry.space_group_name_H-M   'P 1'
#
loop_
_entity.id
_entity.type
_entity.pdbx_description
1 polymer ?
#
loop_
_entity_poly.entity_id
_entity_poly.type
_entity_poly.pdbx_seq_one_letter_code
_entity_poly.pdbx_strand_id
1 'polypeptide(L)'
;MSPKERKRKAINLLTKSFDQSENSGFLARNLNDTRYATILFRDQLINYSENHKRDNDKNMFQVIAMNGAVTSFLRKNMTKDSGLKVKDRDDYSHHAYDAAIIALFSNYTKTLYHLLNTKLNGTITKRDEGNW
;
A
#
# COMPACT_ATOMS: atom_id res chain seq x y z
N MET A 1 -23.75 -17.68 -9.74
CA MET A 1 -22.94 -17.04 -10.78
C MET A 1 -23.68 -17.13 -12.11
N SER A 2 -24.01 -15.99 -12.72
CA SER A 2 -24.80 -15.91 -13.95
C SER A 2 -24.03 -16.49 -15.14
N PRO A 3 -24.73 -16.89 -16.23
CA PRO A 3 -24.08 -17.35 -17.45
C PRO A 3 -23.06 -16.35 -18.00
N LYS A 4 -23.37 -15.04 -17.89
CA LYS A 4 -22.49 -13.94 -18.31
C LYS A 4 -21.21 -13.86 -17.46
N GLU A 5 -21.33 -14.06 -16.16
CA GLU A 5 -20.20 -14.07 -15.23
C GLU A 5 -19.27 -15.26 -15.45
N ARG A 6 -19.81 -16.46 -15.69
CA ARG A 6 -19.02 -17.65 -16.00
C ARG A 6 -18.22 -17.49 -17.29
N LYS A 7 -18.84 -16.94 -18.35
CA LYS A 7 -18.17 -16.67 -19.62
C LYS A 7 -17.03 -15.67 -19.45
N ARG A 8 -17.25 -14.59 -18.69
CA ARG A 8 -16.21 -13.60 -18.38
C ARG A 8 -15.07 -14.18 -17.54
N LYS A 9 -15.37 -15.03 -16.55
CA LYS A 9 -14.36 -15.74 -15.74
C LYS A 9 -13.50 -16.66 -16.62
N ALA A 10 -14.12 -17.43 -17.52
CA ALA A 10 -13.40 -18.31 -18.43
C ALA A 10 -12.48 -17.52 -19.38
N ILE A 11 -12.94 -16.39 -19.93
CA ILE A 11 -12.11 -15.51 -20.77
C ILE A 11 -10.89 -15.03 -19.98
N ASN A 12 -11.08 -14.49 -18.77
CA ASN A 12 -9.98 -13.99 -17.95
C ASN A 12 -8.95 -15.08 -17.56
N LEU A 13 -9.40 -16.31 -17.32
CA LEU A 13 -8.52 -17.43 -16.96
C LEU A 13 -7.77 -18.01 -18.17
N LEU A 14 -8.31 -17.85 -19.38
CA LEU A 14 -7.75 -18.41 -20.61
C LEU A 14 -6.99 -17.39 -21.46
N THR A 15 -7.00 -16.09 -21.10
CA THR A 15 -6.18 -15.06 -21.74
C THR A 15 -4.70 -15.37 -21.54
N LYS A 16 -3.97 -15.61 -22.64
CA LYS A 16 -2.53 -15.97 -22.62
C LYS A 16 -1.59 -14.81 -22.88
N SER A 17 -2.08 -13.72 -23.46
CA SER A 17 -1.28 -12.55 -23.83
C SER A 17 -2.05 -11.29 -23.46
N PHE A 18 -1.36 -10.38 -22.76
CA PHE A 18 -1.85 -9.03 -22.51
C PHE A 18 -1.15 -8.09 -23.48
N ASP A 19 -1.91 -7.23 -24.16
CA ASP A 19 -1.28 -6.09 -24.82
C ASP A 19 -0.79 -5.08 -23.76
N GLN A 20 0.00 -4.09 -24.18
CA GLN A 20 0.59 -3.11 -23.26
C GLN A 20 -0.47 -2.24 -22.55
N SER A 21 -1.64 -2.04 -23.18
CA SER A 21 -2.78 -1.28 -22.65
C SER A 21 -3.55 -2.07 -21.58
N GLU A 22 -3.85 -3.35 -21.87
CA GLU A 22 -4.51 -4.28 -20.98
C GLU A 22 -3.67 -4.57 -19.73
N ASN A 23 -2.35 -4.68 -19.88
CA ASN A 23 -1.44 -4.86 -18.75
C ASN A 23 -1.45 -3.63 -17.82
N SER A 24 -1.43 -2.42 -18.42
CA SER A 24 -1.54 -1.16 -17.68
C SER A 24 -2.90 -1.03 -16.95
N GLY A 25 -3.99 -1.40 -17.62
CA GLY A 25 -5.33 -1.42 -17.02
C GLY A 25 -5.53 -2.49 -15.94
N PHE A 26 -4.87 -3.65 -16.07
CA PHE A 26 -4.85 -4.68 -15.03
C PHE A 26 -4.06 -4.23 -13.80
N LEU A 27 -2.89 -3.62 -14.00
CA LEU A 27 -2.07 -3.06 -12.93
C LEU A 27 -2.80 -1.91 -12.20
N ALA A 28 -3.42 -1.00 -12.95
CA ALA A 28 -4.19 0.11 -12.38
C ALA A 28 -5.38 -0.37 -11.52
N ARG A 29 -6.06 -1.45 -11.94
CA ARG A 29 -7.15 -2.07 -11.16
C ARG A 29 -6.64 -2.70 -9.87
N ASN A 30 -5.62 -3.54 -9.93
CA ASN A 30 -5.03 -4.15 -8.73
C ASN A 30 -4.49 -3.08 -7.75
N LEU A 31 -3.87 -2.02 -8.28
CA LEU A 31 -3.39 -0.90 -7.48
C LEU A 31 -4.54 -0.14 -6.82
N ASN A 32 -5.65 0.09 -7.56
CA ASN A 32 -6.84 0.73 -7.02
C ASN A 32 -7.54 -0.14 -5.96
N ASP A 33 -7.67 -1.45 -6.19
CA ASP A 33 -8.30 -2.39 -5.24
C ASP A 33 -7.49 -2.46 -3.93
N THR A 34 -6.16 -2.51 -4.03
CA THR A 34 -5.26 -2.49 -2.86
C THR A 34 -5.38 -1.18 -2.09
N ARG A 35 -5.51 -0.04 -2.80
CA ARG A 35 -5.72 1.27 -2.18
C ARG A 35 -7.07 1.33 -1.48
N TYR A 36 -8.11 0.78 -2.08
CA TYR A 36 -9.46 0.76 -1.49
C TYR A 36 -9.51 -0.06 -0.20
N ALA A 37 -8.94 -1.27 -0.21
CA ALA A 37 -8.82 -2.09 1.00
C ALA A 37 -8.06 -1.36 2.13
N THR A 38 -6.97 -0.66 1.77
CA THR A 38 -6.19 0.14 2.74
C THR A 38 -7.02 1.27 3.36
N ILE A 39 -7.78 2.00 2.53
CA ILE A 39 -8.67 3.08 2.96
C ILE A 39 -9.74 2.54 3.91
N LEU A 40 -10.44 1.47 3.52
CA LEU A 40 -11.50 0.89 4.32
C LEU A 40 -11.00 0.42 5.69
N PHE A 41 -9.85 -0.27 5.73
CA PHE A 41 -9.27 -0.74 6.98
C PHE A 41 -8.81 0.42 7.88
N ARG A 42 -8.15 1.45 7.30
CA ARG A 42 -7.75 2.66 8.02
C ARG A 42 -8.96 3.34 8.64
N ASP A 43 -10.01 3.56 7.87
CA ASP A 43 -11.20 4.30 8.32
C ASP A 43 -11.92 3.54 9.44
N GLN A 44 -11.96 2.21 9.37
CA GLN A 44 -12.50 1.38 10.44
C GLN A 44 -11.69 1.51 11.74
N LEU A 45 -10.35 1.57 11.65
CA LEU A 45 -9.48 1.75 12.82
C LEU A 45 -9.59 3.16 13.41
N ILE A 46 -9.73 4.20 12.57
CA ILE A 46 -9.96 5.58 13.02
C ILE A 46 -11.29 5.65 13.77
N ASN A 47 -12.37 5.14 13.17
CA ASN A 47 -13.69 5.09 13.79
C ASN A 47 -13.66 4.35 15.13
N TYR A 48 -12.96 3.21 15.20
CA TYR A 48 -12.75 2.51 16.47
C TYR A 48 -12.05 3.40 17.50
N SER A 49 -10.94 4.05 17.11
CA SER A 49 -10.17 4.90 18.02
C SER A 49 -10.93 6.14 18.49
N GLU A 50 -11.86 6.68 17.68
CA GLU A 50 -12.68 7.84 18.00
C GLU A 50 -13.82 7.49 18.96
N ASN A 51 -14.35 6.26 18.89
CA ASN A 51 -15.38 5.78 19.80
C ASN A 51 -14.84 5.24 21.14
N HIS A 52 -13.54 4.96 21.23
CA HIS A 52 -12.88 4.42 22.43
C HIS A 52 -11.84 5.41 22.98
N LYS A 53 -12.26 6.65 23.22
CA LYS A 53 -11.37 7.71 23.71
C LYS A 53 -10.78 7.39 25.08
N ARG A 54 -9.62 7.99 25.34
CA ARG A 54 -8.96 7.98 26.65
C ARG A 54 -9.62 9.00 27.58
N ASP A 55 -9.36 8.91 28.88
CA ASP A 55 -9.94 9.75 29.93
C ASP A 55 -9.78 11.27 29.71
N ASN A 56 -8.86 11.69 28.84
CA ASN A 56 -8.61 13.09 28.47
C ASN A 56 -9.22 13.49 27.12
N ASP A 57 -10.25 12.78 26.66
CA ASP A 57 -10.96 13.00 25.39
C ASP A 57 -10.10 12.86 24.12
N LYS A 58 -8.89 12.31 24.25
CA LYS A 58 -8.00 12.02 23.12
C LYS A 58 -8.34 10.66 22.53
N ASN A 59 -8.19 10.56 21.21
CA ASN A 59 -8.26 9.30 20.48
C ASN A 59 -7.35 8.24 21.12
N MET A 60 -7.82 6.98 21.17
CA MET A 60 -7.07 5.84 21.70
C MET A 60 -5.67 5.70 21.08
N PHE A 61 -5.60 5.82 19.76
CA PHE A 61 -4.38 5.75 18.97
C PHE A 61 -4.51 6.56 17.67
N GLN A 62 -3.39 6.81 17.00
CA GLN A 62 -3.37 7.41 15.67
C GLN A 62 -3.15 6.31 14.62
N VAL A 63 -3.82 6.42 13.48
CA VAL A 63 -3.71 5.47 12.37
C VAL A 63 -2.97 6.14 11.23
N ILE A 64 -1.87 5.53 10.78
CA ILE A 64 -1.06 6.04 9.67
C ILE A 64 -0.88 4.89 8.66
N ALA A 65 -1.26 5.13 7.41
CA ALA A 65 -0.99 4.23 6.30
C ALA A 65 0.23 4.72 5.51
N MET A 66 1.28 3.90 5.43
CA MET A 66 2.48 4.23 4.65
C MET A 66 2.42 3.58 3.26
N ASN A 67 2.85 4.32 2.24
CA ASN A 67 2.96 3.79 0.88
C ASN A 67 4.07 2.72 0.82
N GLY A 68 3.76 1.53 0.30
CA GLY A 68 4.73 0.43 0.17
C GLY A 68 5.96 0.76 -0.68
N ALA A 69 5.88 1.71 -1.60
CA ALA A 69 7.06 2.19 -2.35
C ALA A 69 8.08 2.88 -1.43
N VAL A 70 7.60 3.62 -0.42
CA VAL A 70 8.45 4.26 0.60
C VAL A 70 9.12 3.20 1.47
N THR A 71 8.34 2.22 1.95
CA THR A 71 8.88 1.11 2.75
C THR A 71 9.91 0.29 1.97
N SER A 72 9.65 0.00 0.70
CA SER A 72 10.58 -0.71 -0.19
C SER A 72 11.88 0.08 -0.41
N PHE A 73 11.77 1.39 -0.64
CA PHE A 73 12.93 2.28 -0.75
C PHE A 73 13.76 2.26 0.54
N LEU A 74 13.13 2.45 1.70
CA LEU A 74 13.81 2.45 2.99
C LEU A 74 14.53 1.12 3.22
N ARG A 75 13.83 0.00 3.07
CA ARG A 75 14.39 -1.35 3.20
C ARG A 75 15.67 -1.53 2.37
N LYS A 76 15.63 -1.15 1.09
CA LYS A 76 16.76 -1.31 0.17
C LYS A 76 17.99 -0.47 0.58
N ASN A 77 17.76 0.70 1.18
CA ASN A 77 18.80 1.69 1.45
C ASN A 77 19.28 1.74 2.90
N MET A 78 18.51 1.22 3.85
CA MET A 78 18.83 1.31 5.28
C MET A 78 19.91 0.34 5.76
N THR A 79 20.23 -0.69 5.01
CA THR A 79 21.16 -1.73 5.44
C THR A 79 22.08 -2.15 4.30
N LYS A 80 23.27 -2.65 4.65
CA LYS A 80 24.16 -3.33 3.71
C LYS A 80 23.87 -4.84 3.65
N ASP A 81 23.14 -5.36 4.61
CA ASP A 81 22.72 -6.76 4.70
C ASP A 81 21.81 -7.14 3.52
N SER A 82 22.22 -8.17 2.77
CA SER A 82 21.48 -8.69 1.62
C SER A 82 20.15 -9.36 2.00
N GLY A 83 20.05 -9.97 3.18
CA GLY A 83 18.85 -10.67 3.65
C GLY A 83 17.68 -9.73 3.96
N LEU A 84 17.98 -8.50 4.38
CA LEU A 84 16.97 -7.45 4.57
C LEU A 84 16.60 -6.75 3.25
N LYS A 85 17.54 -6.64 2.29
CA LYS A 85 17.32 -5.99 0.99
C LYS A 85 16.43 -6.79 0.05
N VAL A 86 16.62 -8.10 0.00
CA VAL A 86 15.93 -8.99 -0.94
C VAL A 86 14.91 -9.81 -0.19
N LYS A 87 13.66 -9.80 -0.66
CA LYS A 87 12.60 -10.63 -0.08
C LYS A 87 12.78 -12.06 -0.58
N ASP A 88 13.23 -12.94 0.30
CA ASP A 88 13.04 -14.37 0.09
C ASP A 88 11.53 -14.68 0.14
N ARG A 89 11.05 -15.49 -0.81
CA ARG A 89 9.64 -15.89 -0.90
C ARG A 89 9.36 -17.20 -0.17
N ASP A 90 10.41 -17.95 0.14
CA ASP A 90 10.34 -19.18 0.92
C ASP A 90 10.41 -18.89 2.44
N ASP A 91 10.68 -17.64 2.81
CA ASP A 91 10.67 -17.14 4.19
C ASP A 91 9.64 -16.00 4.39
N TYR A 92 8.92 -16.05 5.51
CA TYR A 92 7.89 -15.07 5.89
C TYR A 92 8.40 -13.95 6.80
N SER A 93 9.67 -14.01 7.25
CA SER A 93 10.30 -12.98 8.10
C SER A 93 10.23 -11.57 7.51
N HIS A 94 10.14 -11.47 6.18
CA HIS A 94 10.06 -10.20 5.46
C HIS A 94 8.88 -9.33 5.89
N HIS A 95 7.77 -9.91 6.36
CA HIS A 95 6.64 -9.17 6.92
C HIS A 95 6.98 -8.46 8.22
N ALA A 96 7.71 -9.13 9.13
CA ALA A 96 8.14 -8.55 10.41
C ALA A 96 9.09 -7.38 10.18
N TYR A 97 10.03 -7.53 9.25
CA TYR A 97 10.92 -6.45 8.85
C TYR A 97 10.16 -5.25 8.24
N ASP A 98 9.13 -5.48 7.41
CA ASP A 98 8.36 -4.40 6.79
C ASP A 98 7.57 -3.65 7.87
N ALA A 99 6.98 -4.38 8.84
CA ALA A 99 6.28 -3.79 9.97
C ALA A 99 7.20 -2.93 10.85
N ALA A 100 8.42 -3.41 11.13
CA ALA A 100 9.41 -2.66 11.91
C ALA A 100 9.81 -1.35 11.22
N ILE A 101 10.05 -1.39 9.90
CA ILE A 101 10.34 -0.18 9.10
C ILE A 101 9.15 0.78 9.15
N ILE A 102 7.92 0.29 8.95
CA ILE A 102 6.73 1.14 9.02
C ILE A 102 6.62 1.81 10.40
N ALA A 103 6.83 1.07 11.49
CA ALA A 103 6.76 1.62 12.85
C ALA A 103 7.81 2.71 13.11
N LEU A 104 9.04 2.54 12.62
CA LEU A 104 10.11 3.51 12.79
C LEU A 104 9.87 4.81 11.99
N PHE A 105 9.27 4.71 10.81
CA PHE A 105 9.17 5.83 9.87
C PHE A 105 7.75 6.40 9.70
N SER A 106 6.72 5.81 10.29
CA SER A 106 5.31 6.21 10.16
C SER A 106 5.10 7.69 10.49
N ASN A 107 5.75 8.20 11.53
CA ASN A 107 5.66 9.59 11.95
C ASN A 107 6.42 10.57 11.03
N TYR A 108 7.29 10.08 10.15
CA TYR A 108 8.07 10.88 9.19
C TYR A 108 7.53 10.77 7.76
N THR A 109 6.41 10.07 7.56
CA THR A 109 5.85 9.70 6.25
C THR A 109 5.64 10.87 5.31
N LYS A 110 5.08 12.00 5.77
CA LYS A 110 4.84 13.18 4.93
C LYS A 110 6.15 13.77 4.39
N THR A 111 7.16 13.96 5.25
CA THR A 111 8.48 14.46 4.84
C THR A 111 9.18 13.49 3.89
N LEU A 112 9.15 12.19 4.20
CA LEU A 112 9.76 11.15 3.37
C LEU A 112 9.11 11.04 1.99
N TYR A 113 7.77 11.14 1.92
CA TYR A 113 7.04 11.13 0.66
C TYR A 113 7.46 12.28 -0.24
N HIS A 114 7.53 13.51 0.28
CA HIS A 114 7.96 14.66 -0.50
C HIS A 114 9.40 14.54 -1.00
N LEU A 115 10.32 14.00 -0.18
CA LEU A 115 11.72 13.78 -0.56
C LEU A 115 11.90 12.68 -1.61
N LEU A 116 10.99 11.70 -1.67
CA LEU A 116 11.03 10.62 -2.66
C LEU A 116 10.35 11.02 -3.98
N ASN A 117 9.29 11.83 -3.90
CA ASN A 117 8.57 12.34 -5.07
C ASN A 117 9.43 13.30 -5.90
N THR A 118 10.34 14.07 -5.28
CA THR A 118 11.23 15.00 -5.99
C THR A 118 12.35 14.33 -6.79
N LYS A 119 12.68 13.06 -6.51
CA LYS A 119 13.67 12.27 -7.27
C LYS A 119 13.06 11.40 -8.37
N LEU A 120 11.73 11.26 -8.40
CA LEU A 120 11.01 10.52 -9.43
C LEU A 120 10.36 11.55 -10.37
N ASN A 121 11.03 11.91 -11.46
CA ASN A 121 10.49 12.76 -12.54
C ASN A 121 9.39 12.04 -13.35
N GLY A 122 8.38 11.51 -12.68
CA GLY A 122 7.14 11.00 -13.26
C GLY A 122 5.99 11.71 -12.57
N THR A 123 5.15 12.38 -13.35
CA THR A 123 3.99 13.13 -12.85
C THR A 123 3.05 12.20 -12.07
N ILE A 124 3.15 12.19 -10.74
CA ILE A 124 2.14 11.58 -9.88
C ILE A 124 1.07 12.66 -9.67
N THR A 125 -0.03 12.55 -10.41
CA THR A 125 -1.21 13.39 -10.18
C THR A 125 -1.78 13.07 -8.79
N LYS A 126 -1.80 14.09 -7.93
CA LYS A 126 -2.57 14.07 -6.69
C LYS A 126 -4.04 13.95 -7.08
N ARG A 127 -4.80 13.00 -6.53
CA ARG A 127 -6.27 13.08 -6.63
C ARG A 127 -6.70 14.18 -5.66
N ASP A 128 -7.53 15.10 -6.13
CA ASP A 128 -8.05 16.23 -5.34
C ASP A 128 -8.96 15.78 -4.18
N GLU A 129 -9.29 14.49 -4.12
CA GLU A 129 -10.16 13.88 -3.12
C GLU A 129 -9.33 13.03 -2.16
N GLY A 130 -9.02 13.60 -0.99
CA GLY A 130 -8.56 12.83 0.18
C GLY A 130 -7.36 13.46 0.89
N ASN A 131 -7.59 13.92 2.12
CA ASN A 131 -6.52 14.29 3.04
C ASN A 131 -5.65 13.05 3.36
N TRP A 132 -4.34 13.27 3.38
CA TRP A 132 -3.28 12.30 3.69
C TRP A 132 -3.44 11.68 5.07
#